data_AF-A0A1G8P843-F1
#
_entry.id   AF-A0A1G8P843-F1
#
_cell.length_a   1.000
_cell.length_b   1.000
_cell.length_c   1.000
_cell.angle_alpha   90.00
_cell.angle_beta   90.00
_cell.angle_gamma   90.00
#
_symmetry.space_group_name_H-M   'P 1'
#
loop_
_entity.id
_entity.type
_entity.pdbx_description
1 polymer ?
#
loop_
_entity_poly.entity_id
_entity_poly.type
_entity_poly.pdbx_seq_one_letter_code
_entity_poly.pdbx_strand_id
1 'polypeptide(L)'
;MILEKVINRISIQSEYKDLVDKYTNTILAEFKGKIHSIYMCGSIPKGTAKPFKSDADFTIVCVNPKDIEYERLSTIKDRLLEEYPVVTKIDTIICSIDDVLSKPNEWGF
;
A
#
# COMPACT_ATOMS: atom_id res chain seq x y z
N MET A 1 24.21 -11.51 -8.09
CA MET A 1 23.24 -10.59 -7.46
C MET A 1 22.06 -11.43 -7.01
N ILE A 2 22.00 -11.79 -5.72
CA ILE A 2 20.84 -12.50 -5.17
C ILE A 2 19.78 -11.44 -4.95
N LEU A 3 18.70 -11.49 -5.73
CA LEU A 3 17.51 -10.67 -5.50
C LEU A 3 16.87 -11.21 -4.21
N GLU A 4 17.08 -10.53 -3.08
CA GLU A 4 16.23 -10.70 -1.91
C GLU A 4 14.85 -10.12 -2.24
N LYS A 5 13.99 -10.94 -2.84
CA LYS A 5 12.62 -10.55 -3.23
C LYS A 5 11.74 -10.27 -2.01
N VAL A 6 12.09 -10.77 -0.83
CA VAL A 6 11.21 -10.78 0.34
C VAL A 6 11.83 -9.98 1.49
N ILE A 7 11.06 -9.05 2.04
CA ILE A 7 11.40 -8.37 3.29
C ILE A 7 11.31 -9.41 4.42
N ASN A 8 12.46 -9.91 4.88
CA ASN A 8 12.52 -10.92 5.95
C ASN A 8 12.02 -10.40 7.31
N ARG A 9 12.00 -9.07 7.49
CA ARG A 9 11.51 -8.42 8.71
C ARG A 9 10.95 -7.04 8.42
N ILE A 10 9.70 -6.81 8.81
CA ILE A 10 9.06 -5.49 8.73
C ILE A 10 9.59 -4.62 9.87
N SER A 11 10.04 -3.41 9.53
CA SER A 11 10.54 -2.43 10.49
C SER A 11 10.07 -1.02 10.11
N ILE A 12 8.82 -0.69 10.39
CA ILE A 12 8.27 0.64 10.07
C ILE A 12 8.77 1.65 11.12
N GLN A 13 9.46 2.71 10.67
CA GLN A 13 9.89 3.82 11.54
C GLN A 13 8.66 4.55 12.10
N SER A 14 8.78 5.09 13.33
CA SER A 14 7.67 5.72 14.07
C SER A 14 6.90 6.78 13.29
N GLU A 15 7.60 7.55 12.48
CA GLU A 15 7.11 8.68 11.71
C GLU A 15 6.15 8.25 10.59
N TYR A 16 6.20 6.99 10.17
CA TYR A 16 5.33 6.44 9.12
C TYR A 16 4.24 5.53 9.68
N LYS A 17 4.31 5.17 10.97
CA LYS A 17 3.41 4.17 11.56
C LYS A 17 1.96 4.62 11.52
N ASP A 18 1.72 5.87 11.91
CA ASP A 18 0.38 6.45 11.91
C ASP A 18 -0.20 6.56 10.49
N LEU A 19 0.60 6.96 9.49
CA LEU A 19 0.19 6.97 8.08
C LEU A 19 -0.24 5.58 7.62
N VAL A 20 0.56 4.55 7.90
CA VAL A 20 0.28 3.16 7.48
C VAL A 20 -1.02 2.67 8.14
N ASP A 21 -1.15 2.86 9.46
CA ASP A 21 -2.34 2.44 10.19
C ASP A 21 -3.58 3.20 9.71
N LYS A 22 -3.47 4.51 9.49
CA LYS A 22 -4.56 5.36 9.00
C LYS A 22 -4.99 4.97 7.60
N TYR A 23 -4.04 4.75 6.68
CA TYR A 23 -4.32 4.29 5.33
C TYR A 23 -5.06 2.95 5.35
N THR A 24 -4.50 1.94 6.04
CA THR A 24 -5.09 0.60 6.11
C THR A 24 -6.50 0.65 6.70
N ASN A 25 -6.71 1.35 7.82
CA ASN A 25 -8.02 1.47 8.44
C ASN A 25 -9.03 2.21 7.55
N THR A 26 -8.61 3.27 6.87
CA THR A 26 -9.48 4.05 5.97
C THR A 26 -9.92 3.22 4.77
N ILE A 27 -8.99 2.50 4.13
CA ILE A 27 -9.29 1.65 2.97
C ILE A 27 -10.20 0.48 3.37
N LEU A 28 -9.93 -0.18 4.49
CA LEU A 28 -10.77 -1.28 4.98
C LEU A 28 -12.18 -0.82 5.37
N ALA A 29 -12.32 0.40 5.90
CA ALA A 29 -13.62 0.97 6.21
C ALA A 29 -14.41 1.36 4.95
N GLU A 30 -13.76 2.05 4.00
CA GLU A 30 -14.40 2.53 2.76
C GLU A 30 -14.84 1.36 1.87
N PHE A 31 -13.96 0.37 1.69
CA PHE A 31 -14.18 -0.75 0.77
C PHE A 31 -14.49 -2.06 1.51
N LYS A 32 -15.21 -1.96 2.63
CA LYS A 32 -15.54 -3.10 3.49
C LYS A 32 -16.17 -4.24 2.69
N GLY A 33 -15.61 -5.45 2.83
CA GLY A 33 -16.07 -6.65 2.14
C GLY A 33 -15.61 -6.79 0.68
N LYS A 34 -14.90 -5.78 0.13
CA LYS A 34 -14.34 -5.82 -1.23
C LYS A 34 -12.83 -6.09 -1.23
N ILE A 35 -12.15 -5.72 -0.15
CA ILE A 35 -10.70 -5.91 0.04
C ILE A 35 -10.42 -7.31 0.58
N HIS A 36 -9.53 -8.04 -0.09
CA HIS A 36 -9.00 -9.31 0.40
C HIS A 36 -7.79 -9.07 1.32
N SER A 37 -6.83 -8.27 0.86
CA SER A 37 -5.59 -7.98 1.62
C SER A 37 -4.93 -6.70 1.10
N ILE A 38 -4.14 -6.05 1.96
CA ILE A 38 -3.34 -4.87 1.61
C ILE A 38 -1.88 -5.17 1.91
N TYR A 39 -1.00 -4.86 0.96
CA TYR A 39 0.44 -5.00 1.07
C TYR A 39 1.11 -3.65 0.93
N MET A 40 2.32 -3.54 1.47
CA MET A 40 3.16 -2.35 1.35
C MET A 40 4.54 -2.75 0.87
N CYS A 41 5.08 -1.99 -0.07
CA CYS A 41 6.39 -2.20 -0.65
C CYS A 41 7.28 -0.96 -0.44
N GLY A 42 8.54 -1.05 -0.86
CA GLY A 42 9.45 0.09 -0.84
C GLY A 42 10.22 0.27 0.47
N SER A 43 10.59 1.53 0.75
CA SER A 43 11.52 1.88 1.83
C SER A 43 10.90 1.89 3.23
N ILE A 44 9.59 2.14 3.33
CA ILE A 44 8.86 2.22 4.61
C ILE A 44 8.81 0.87 5.34
N PRO A 45 8.34 -0.25 4.73
CA PRO A 45 8.33 -1.53 5.42
C PRO A 45 9.76 -2.05 5.72
N LYS A 46 10.78 -1.54 5.02
CA LYS A 46 12.20 -1.83 5.25
C LYS A 46 12.84 -0.99 6.36
N GLY A 47 12.17 0.06 6.84
CA GLY A 47 12.73 0.98 7.83
C GLY A 47 13.87 1.85 7.33
N THR A 48 13.94 2.06 6.01
CA THR A 48 14.97 2.86 5.35
C THR A 48 14.39 4.11 4.70
N ALA A 49 13.13 4.44 5.03
CA ALA A 49 12.45 5.60 4.48
C ALA A 49 13.03 6.91 5.03
N LYS A 50 13.06 7.91 4.16
CA LYS A 50 13.60 9.24 4.45
C LYS A 50 12.46 10.26 4.42
N PRO A 51 12.24 11.02 5.49
CA PRO A 51 11.24 12.08 5.52
C PRO A 51 11.37 13.02 4.32
N PHE A 52 10.24 13.39 3.74
CA PHE A 52 10.12 14.31 2.61
C PHE A 52 10.82 13.84 1.31
N LYS A 53 11.20 12.56 1.25
CA LYS A 53 11.89 11.95 0.09
C LYS A 53 11.28 10.63 -0.33
N SER A 54 10.92 9.78 0.65
CA SER A 54 10.29 8.50 0.39
C SER A 54 8.81 8.66 0.03
N ASP A 55 8.35 7.76 -0.82
CA ASP A 55 6.96 7.50 -1.16
C ASP A 55 6.37 6.36 -0.31
N ALA A 56 5.05 6.26 -0.32
CA ALA A 56 4.31 5.15 0.26
C ALA A 56 3.61 4.35 -0.85
N ASP A 57 4.13 3.16 -1.13
CA ASP A 57 3.59 2.26 -2.14
C ASP A 57 2.73 1.16 -1.50
N PHE A 58 1.44 1.16 -1.83
CA PHE A 58 0.50 0.13 -1.40
C PHE A 58 0.03 -0.72 -2.57
N THR A 59 -0.26 -1.99 -2.30
CA THR A 59 -1.00 -2.86 -3.22
C THR A 59 -2.23 -3.41 -2.52
N ILE A 60 -3.39 -3.14 -3.10
CA ILE A 60 -4.68 -3.67 -2.68
C ILE A 60 -5.00 -4.88 -3.54
N VAL A 61 -5.13 -6.03 -2.89
CA VAL A 61 -5.73 -7.21 -3.50
C VAL A 61 -7.20 -7.25 -3.13
N CYS A 62 -8.06 -7.34 -4.13
CA CYS A 62 -9.52 -7.39 -3.99
C CYS A 62 -10.07 -8.61 -4.73
N VAL A 63 -11.33 -8.95 -4.44
CA VAL A 63 -11.98 -10.06 -5.17
C VAL A 63 -12.33 -9.63 -6.59
N ASN A 64 -12.82 -8.40 -6.75
CA ASN A 64 -13.19 -7.84 -8.04
C ASN A 64 -12.79 -6.35 -8.11
N PRO A 65 -11.79 -5.98 -8.94
CA PRO A 65 -11.30 -4.60 -9.06
C PRO A 65 -12.35 -3.59 -9.51
N LYS A 66 -13.43 -4.03 -10.17
CA LYS A 66 -14.53 -3.16 -10.60
C LYS A 66 -15.36 -2.63 -9.44
N ASP A 67 -15.32 -3.30 -8.29
CA ASP A 67 -16.06 -2.88 -7.11
C ASP A 67 -15.34 -1.78 -6.32
N ILE A 68 -14.09 -1.48 -6.68
CA ILE A 68 -13.30 -0.41 -6.08
C ILE A 68 -13.57 0.90 -6.82
N GLU A 69 -14.07 1.89 -6.09
CA GLU A 69 -14.32 3.24 -6.60
C GLU A 69 -13.00 4.02 -6.63
N TYR A 70 -12.34 4.06 -7.79
CA TYR A 70 -11.03 4.70 -7.98
C TYR A 70 -11.03 6.19 -7.64
N GLU A 71 -12.14 6.90 -7.89
CA GLU A 71 -12.28 8.31 -7.52
C GLU A 71 -12.25 8.51 -6.01
N ARG A 72 -12.96 7.66 -5.25
CA ARG A 72 -12.95 7.66 -3.79
C ARG A 72 -11.56 7.35 -3.24
N LEU A 73 -10.90 6.36 -3.84
CA LEU A 73 -9.51 6.06 -3.48
C LEU A 73 -8.60 7.26 -3.72
N SER A 74 -8.73 7.96 -4.85
CA SER A 74 -7.94 9.17 -5.12
C SER A 74 -8.15 10.23 -4.05
N THR A 75 -9.40 10.52 -3.69
CA THR A 75 -9.72 11.51 -2.63
C THR A 75 -9.10 11.12 -1.29
N ILE A 76 -9.12 9.83 -0.92
CA ILE A 76 -8.50 9.34 0.30
C ILE A 76 -6.99 9.56 0.26
N LYS A 77 -6.34 9.25 -0.87
CA LYS A 77 -4.89 9.45 -1.04
C LYS A 77 -4.51 10.92 -0.92
N ASP A 78 -5.24 11.81 -1.58
CA ASP A 78 -4.96 13.25 -1.57
C ASP A 78 -5.09 13.81 -0.14
N ARG A 79 -6.16 13.45 0.57
CA ARG A 79 -6.34 13.84 1.98
C ARG A 79 -5.22 13.32 2.87
N LEU A 80 -4.82 12.06 2.72
CA LEU A 80 -3.72 11.49 3.51
C LEU A 80 -2.38 12.13 3.16
N LEU A 81 -2.13 12.50 1.91
CA LEU A 81 -0.90 13.18 1.52
C LEU A 81 -0.81 14.58 2.14
N GLU A 82 -1.94 15.28 2.26
CA GLU A 82 -2.03 16.55 3.00
C GLU A 82 -1.81 16.38 4.51
N GLU A 83 -2.39 15.35 5.12
CA GLU A 83 -2.23 15.04 6.55
C GLU A 83 -0.79 14.57 6.90
N TYR A 84 -0.12 13.88 5.97
CA TYR A 84 1.18 13.25 6.18
C TYR A 84 2.23 13.71 5.15
N PRO A 85 2.71 14.96 5.22
CA PRO A 85 3.70 15.50 4.29
C PRO A 85 5.10 14.85 4.42
N VAL A 86 5.26 13.89 5.35
CA VAL A 86 6.48 13.09 5.53
C VAL A 86 6.77 12.19 4.32
N VAL A 87 5.76 11.87 3.50
CA VAL A 87 5.91 11.17 2.23
C VAL A 87 5.70 12.10 1.04
N THR A 88 6.38 11.85 -0.07
CA THR A 88 6.28 12.70 -1.28
C THR A 88 5.06 12.38 -2.12
N LYS A 89 4.58 11.14 -2.06
CA LYS A 89 3.39 10.64 -2.75
C LYS A 89 2.90 9.38 -2.06
N ILE A 90 1.62 9.07 -2.28
CA ILE A 90 1.02 7.78 -1.95
C ILE A 90 0.64 7.13 -3.28
N ASP A 91 1.13 5.93 -3.55
CA ASP A 91 0.76 5.14 -4.72
C ASP A 91 -0.02 3.90 -4.29
N THR A 92 -0.97 3.50 -5.12
CA THR A 92 -1.85 2.36 -4.82
C THR A 92 -2.13 1.60 -6.09
N ILE A 93 -1.62 0.37 -6.14
CA ILE A 93 -1.95 -0.60 -7.18
C ILE A 93 -3.15 -1.40 -6.70
N ILE A 94 -4.15 -1.62 -7.56
CA ILE A 94 -5.28 -2.50 -7.28
C ILE A 94 -5.19 -3.70 -8.23
N CYS A 95 -5.33 -4.90 -7.68
CA CYS A 95 -5.38 -6.13 -8.46
C CYS A 95 -6.39 -7.12 -7.89
N SER A 96 -6.84 -8.05 -8.74
CA SER A 96 -7.70 -9.14 -8.31
C SER A 96 -6.89 -10.28 -7.69
N ILE A 97 -7.50 -11.07 -6.81
CA ILE A 97 -6.90 -12.30 -6.33
C ILE A 97 -6.58 -13.27 -7.48
N ASP A 98 -7.40 -13.30 -8.52
CA ASP A 98 -7.18 -14.11 -9.72
C ASP A 98 -5.94 -13.66 -10.51
N ASP A 99 -5.68 -12.35 -10.61
CA ASP A 99 -4.47 -11.80 -11.23
C ASP A 99 -3.22 -12.17 -10.44
N VAL A 100 -3.31 -12.19 -9.11
CA VAL A 100 -2.19 -12.60 -8.24
C VAL A 100 -1.89 -14.08 -8.43
N LEU A 101 -2.93 -14.93 -8.39
CA LEU A 101 -2.80 -16.38 -8.52
C LEU A 101 -2.36 -16.82 -9.92
N SER A 102 -2.77 -16.12 -10.96
CA SER A 102 -2.38 -16.43 -12.35
C SER A 102 -0.95 -16.00 -12.69
N LYS A 103 -0.37 -15.05 -11.95
CA LYS A 103 0.97 -14.51 -12.21
C LYS A 103 1.86 -14.48 -10.95
N PRO A 104 2.14 -15.64 -10.33
CA PRO A 104 2.79 -15.70 -9.02
C PRO A 104 4.19 -15.08 -8.98
N ASN A 105 4.87 -14.96 -10.13
CA ASN A 105 6.23 -14.43 -10.23
C ASN A 105 6.31 -12.90 -10.43
N GLU A 106 5.18 -12.22 -10.69
CA GLU A 106 5.14 -10.79 -11.02
C GLU A 106 4.94 -9.89 -9.79
N TRP A 107 4.29 -10.39 -8.75
CA TRP A 107 3.83 -9.56 -7.63
C TRP A 107 4.84 -9.41 -6.49
N GLY A 108 5.74 -10.38 -6.32
CA GLY A 108 6.82 -10.29 -5.32
C GLY A 108 6.37 -10.37 -3.86
N PHE A 109 5.13 -10.78 -3.59
CA PHE A 109 4.65 -11.20 -2.27
C PHE A 109 5.12 -12.61 -1.93
#